data_AF-A0A550JHK1-F1
#
_entry.id   AF-A0A550JHK1-F1
#
_cell.length_a   1.000
_cell.length_b   1.000
_cell.length_c   1.000
_cell.angle_alpha   90.00
_cell.angle_beta   90.00
_cell.angle_gamma   90.00
#
_symmetry.space_group_name_H-M   'P 1'
#
loop_
_entity.id
_entity.type
_entity.pdbx_description
1 polymer ?
#
loop_
_entity_poly.entity_id
_entity_poly.type
_entity_poly.pdbx_seq_one_letter_code
_entity_poly.pdbx_strand_id
1 'polypeptide(L)'
;MKIEIRPAFDEAVMAAEVPVRKAAAKMLVLLQSLDLPDLWKHPGLNFEKLHGMIEPTTGRQLYSLRVTGSSRAIACLLNGPTLVLVSLHVQHDKAYRR
;
A
#
# COMPACT_ATOMS: atom_id res chain seq x y z
N MET A 1 -0.67 -12.94 -7.03
CA MET A 1 -1.83 -12.65 -6.14
C MET A 1 -2.85 -11.76 -6.87
N LYS A 2 -4.16 -11.77 -6.56
CA LYS A 2 -5.10 -10.79 -7.16
C LYS A 2 -4.94 -9.45 -6.46
N ILE A 3 -4.92 -8.34 -7.21
CA ILE A 3 -4.85 -6.98 -6.66
C ILE A 3 -6.12 -6.23 -7.06
N GLU A 4 -6.78 -5.63 -6.09
CA GLU A 4 -7.89 -4.70 -6.30
C GLU A 4 -7.48 -3.31 -5.82
N ILE A 5 -7.88 -2.28 -6.55
CA ILE A 5 -7.55 -0.89 -6.25
C ILE A 5 -8.84 -0.14 -5.95
N ARG A 6 -8.90 0.51 -4.78
CA ARG A 6 -10.00 1.42 -4.44
C ARG A 6 -9.79 2.78 -5.09
N PRO A 7 -10.86 3.50 -5.46
CA PRO A 7 -10.75 4.83 -6.06
C PRO A 7 -9.88 5.79 -5.25
N ALA A 8 -10.01 5.80 -3.92
CA ALA A 8 -9.21 6.66 -3.04
C ALA A 8 -7.69 6.39 -3.13
N PHE A 9 -7.27 5.15 -3.41
CA PHE A 9 -5.86 4.85 -3.67
C PHE A 9 -5.41 5.40 -5.02
N ASP A 10 -6.18 5.15 -6.07
CA ASP A 10 -5.86 5.59 -7.43
C ASP A 10 -5.78 7.12 -7.54
N GLU A 11 -6.79 7.81 -7.00
CA GLU A 11 -6.84 9.27 -6.93
C GLU A 11 -5.63 9.86 -6.19
N ALA A 12 -5.29 9.27 -5.04
CA ALA A 12 -4.14 9.72 -4.25
C ALA A 12 -2.80 9.45 -4.95
N VAL A 13 -2.66 8.34 -5.69
CA VAL A 13 -1.49 8.09 -6.54
C VAL A 13 -1.41 9.14 -7.65
N MET A 14 -2.50 9.37 -8.38
CA MET A 14 -2.50 10.32 -9.50
C MET A 14 -2.20 11.75 -9.05
N ALA A 15 -2.67 12.15 -7.86
CA ALA A 15 -2.38 13.43 -7.25
C ALA A 15 -0.95 13.57 -6.68
N ALA A 16 -0.22 12.47 -6.47
CA ALA A 16 1.12 12.49 -5.89
C ALA A 16 2.20 12.98 -6.88
N GLU A 17 3.36 13.38 -6.34
CA GLU A 17 4.51 13.77 -7.16
C GLU A 17 5.02 12.61 -8.04
N VAL A 18 5.66 12.95 -9.16
CA VAL A 18 6.19 11.98 -10.14
C VAL A 18 7.01 10.83 -9.49
N PRO A 19 7.90 11.08 -8.51
CA PRO A 19 8.65 10.00 -7.87
C PRO A 19 7.75 8.99 -7.15
N VAL A 20 6.71 9.45 -6.46
CA VAL A 20 5.75 8.59 -5.75
C VAL A 20 4.92 7.79 -6.74
N ARG A 21 4.46 8.41 -7.83
CA ARG A 21 3.73 7.70 -8.91
C ARG A 21 4.55 6.57 -9.52
N LYS A 22 5.83 6.85 -9.84
CA LYS A 22 6.75 5.83 -10.37
C LYS A 22 6.98 4.70 -9.37
N ALA A 23 7.12 5.02 -8.08
CA ALA A 23 7.28 4.03 -7.03
C ALA A 23 6.02 3.17 -6.85
N ALA A 24 4.83 3.77 -6.87
CA ALA A 24 3.55 3.05 -6.79
C ALA A 24 3.39 2.08 -7.97
N ALA A 25 3.71 2.52 -9.20
CA ALA A 25 3.68 1.66 -10.38
C ALA A 25 4.65 0.46 -10.25
N LYS A 26 5.89 0.70 -9.78
CA LYS A 26 6.86 -0.38 -9.52
C LYS A 26 6.36 -1.35 -8.44
N MET A 27 5.77 -0.82 -7.37
CA MET A 27 5.17 -1.63 -6.31
C MET A 27 4.05 -2.51 -6.86
N LEU A 28 3.17 -1.98 -7.71
CA LEU A 28 2.09 -2.77 -8.33
C LEU A 28 2.61 -3.92 -9.18
N VAL A 29 3.63 -3.67 -10.01
CA VAL A 29 4.27 -4.73 -10.81
C VAL A 29 4.89 -5.81 -9.91
N LEU A 30 5.58 -5.41 -8.84
CA LEU A 30 6.14 -6.34 -7.87
C LEU A 30 5.05 -7.16 -7.17
N LEU A 31 3.97 -6.54 -6.71
CA LEU A 31 2.87 -7.24 -6.04
C LEU A 31 2.20 -8.27 -6.95
N GLN A 32 2.17 -8.04 -8.26
CA GLN A 32 1.65 -9.01 -9.23
C GLN A 32 2.53 -10.26 -9.34
N SER A 33 3.84 -10.12 -9.14
CA SER A 33 4.79 -11.25 -9.17
C SER A 33 4.89 -12.02 -7.86
N LEU A 34 4.26 -11.55 -6.78
CA LEU A 34 4.31 -12.19 -5.46
C LEU A 34 3.05 -13.02 -5.18
N ASP A 35 3.22 -14.06 -4.37
CA ASP A 35 2.14 -14.66 -3.60
C ASP A 35 2.06 -14.05 -2.19
N LEU A 36 1.10 -14.52 -1.39
CA LEU A 36 0.89 -13.96 -0.05
C LEU A 36 2.06 -14.29 0.90
N PRO A 37 2.57 -15.54 1.00
CA PRO A 37 3.78 -15.84 1.76
C PRO A 37 4.99 -14.99 1.39
N ASP A 38 5.23 -14.73 0.11
CA ASP A 38 6.35 -13.92 -0.35
C ASP A 38 6.16 -12.45 0.01
N LEU A 39 4.93 -11.93 -0.10
CA LEU A 39 4.59 -10.58 0.35
C LEU A 39 4.93 -10.36 1.84
N TRP A 40 4.60 -11.32 2.70
CA TRP A 40 4.90 -11.25 4.14
C TRP A 40 6.39 -11.19 4.45
N LYS A 41 7.22 -11.80 3.60
CA LYS A 41 8.66 -11.89 3.80
C LYS A 41 9.42 -10.81 3.04
N HIS A 42 8.76 -10.07 2.15
CA HIS A 42 9.44 -9.15 1.25
C HIS A 42 10.04 -7.94 2.00
N PRO A 43 11.38 -7.81 2.07
CA PRO A 43 12.04 -6.84 2.94
C PRO A 43 11.87 -5.38 2.48
N GLY A 44 11.56 -5.16 1.21
CA GLY A 44 11.35 -3.82 0.66
C GLY A 44 9.93 -3.28 0.82
N LEU A 45 8.93 -4.17 1.00
CA LEU A 45 7.52 -3.76 1.04
C LEU A 45 7.04 -3.49 2.47
N ASN A 46 7.74 -4.00 3.48
CA ASN A 46 7.39 -3.83 4.90
C ASN A 46 5.88 -4.04 5.14
N PHE A 47 5.38 -5.22 4.75
CA PHE A 47 3.97 -5.54 4.90
C PHE A 47 3.65 -5.75 6.38
N GLU A 48 3.07 -4.73 7.00
CA GLU A 48 2.93 -4.64 8.47
C GLU A 48 1.46 -4.52 8.86
N LYS A 49 1.05 -5.25 9.89
CA LYS A 49 -0.30 -5.17 10.47
C LYS A 49 -0.48 -3.83 11.19
N LEU A 50 -1.58 -3.13 10.90
CA LEU A 50 -1.95 -1.91 11.62
C LEU A 50 -2.80 -2.26 12.85
N HIS A 51 -2.14 -2.33 14.02
CA HIS A 51 -2.80 -2.68 15.27
C HIS A 51 -3.93 -1.70 15.64
N GLY A 52 -5.08 -2.25 16.04
CA GLY A 52 -6.25 -1.45 16.41
C GLY A 52 -6.98 -0.78 15.23
N MET A 53 -6.55 -1.02 14.00
CA MET A 53 -7.17 -0.45 12.80
C MET A 53 -7.84 -1.53 11.95
N ILE A 54 -9.12 -1.32 11.65
CA ILE A 54 -9.92 -2.14 10.75
C ILE A 54 -10.47 -1.28 9.62
N GLU A 55 -10.66 -1.89 8.47
CA GLU A 55 -11.31 -1.24 7.34
C GLU A 55 -12.81 -1.12 7.66
N PRO A 56 -13.38 0.09 7.69
CA PRO A 56 -14.71 0.31 8.25
C PRO A 56 -15.83 -0.33 7.43
N THR A 57 -15.65 -0.51 6.13
CA THR A 57 -16.69 -1.02 5.21
C THR A 57 -16.84 -2.54 5.28
N THR A 58 -15.74 -3.25 5.53
CA THR A 58 -15.60 -4.70 5.42
C THR A 58 -15.24 -5.36 6.76
N GLY A 59 -14.86 -4.56 7.78
CA GLY A 59 -14.39 -5.03 9.08
C GLY A 59 -13.04 -5.74 9.04
N ARG A 60 -12.32 -5.68 7.91
CA ARG A 60 -11.09 -6.45 7.70
C ARG A 60 -9.90 -5.77 8.34
N GLN A 61 -8.93 -6.57 8.78
CA GLN A 61 -7.66 -6.07 9.28
C GLN A 61 -6.95 -5.21 8.22
N LEU A 62 -6.50 -4.02 8.63
CA LEU A 62 -5.68 -3.16 7.80
C LEU A 62 -4.19 -3.48 7.94
N TYR A 63 -3.47 -3.25 6.84
CA TYR A 63 -2.04 -3.41 6.71
C TYR A 63 -1.45 -2.17 6.04
N SER A 64 -0.16 -1.94 6.27
CA SER A 64 0.60 -0.94 5.53
C SER A 64 1.64 -1.60 4.63
N LEU A 65 1.88 -0.98 3.47
CA LEU A 65 2.92 -1.33 2.51
C LEU A 65 3.76 -0.08 2.24
N ARG A 66 5.08 -0.23 2.22
CA ARG A 66 6.01 0.82 1.82
C ARG A 66 5.92 1.03 0.31
N VAL A 67 5.68 2.28 -0.09
CA VAL A 67 5.75 2.72 -1.50
C VAL A 67 7.08 3.44 -1.74
N THR A 68 7.41 4.40 -0.88
CA THR A 68 8.73 5.05 -0.79
C THR A 68 9.19 5.10 0.67
N GLY A 69 10.35 5.71 0.96
CA GLY A 69 10.77 5.99 2.33
C GLY A 69 9.77 6.85 3.12
N SER A 70 8.97 7.66 2.43
CA SER A 70 8.07 8.67 2.99
C SER A 70 6.61 8.52 2.55
N SER A 71 6.25 7.40 1.91
CA SER A 71 4.87 7.12 1.51
C SER A 71 4.49 5.66 1.72
N ARG A 72 3.27 5.43 2.19
CA ARG A 72 2.74 4.09 2.46
C ARG A 72 1.35 3.92 1.86
N ALA A 73 1.11 2.74 1.33
CA ALA A 73 -0.22 2.29 0.93
C ALA A 73 -0.88 1.58 2.11
N ILE A 74 -2.17 1.81 2.30
CA ILE A 74 -3.02 1.07 3.22
C ILE A 74 -3.72 -0.03 2.42
N ALA A 75 -3.76 -1.24 2.97
CA ALA A 75 -4.34 -2.38 2.30
C ALA A 75 -5.12 -3.29 3.25
N CYS A 76 -5.99 -4.13 2.72
CA CYS A 76 -6.58 -5.26 3.44
C CYS A 76 -6.59 -6.52 2.56
N LEU A 77 -6.80 -7.69 3.18
CA LEU A 77 -6.89 -8.97 2.48
C LEU A 77 -8.34 -9.43 2.36
N LEU A 78 -8.74 -9.73 1.12
CA LEU A 78 -9.78 -10.68 0.63
C LEU A 78 -9.94 -11.98 1.42
N ASN A 79 -11.05 -12.69 1.24
CA ASN A 79 -11.09 -14.12 1.50
C ASN A 79 -10.17 -14.76 0.45
N GLY A 80 -9.00 -15.24 0.87
CA GLY A 80 -7.97 -15.76 -0.03
C GLY A 80 -6.92 -14.72 -0.45
N PRO A 81 -6.13 -14.97 -1.52
CA PRO A 81 -4.99 -14.15 -1.91
C PRO A 81 -5.43 -12.95 -2.76
N THR A 82 -6.36 -12.15 -2.25
CA THR A 82 -6.74 -10.87 -2.89
C THR A 82 -6.31 -9.73 -1.99
N LEU A 83 -5.36 -8.92 -2.44
CA LEU A 83 -4.92 -7.72 -1.75
C LEU A 83 -5.72 -6.52 -2.30
N VAL A 84 -6.35 -5.77 -1.42
CA VAL A 84 -7.08 -4.55 -1.77
C VAL A 84 -6.27 -3.35 -1.31
N LEU A 85 -5.85 -2.50 -2.24
CA LEU A 85 -5.20 -1.22 -1.94
C LEU A 85 -6.29 -0.17 -1.68
N VAL A 86 -6.34 0.34 -0.46
CA VAL A 86 -7.42 1.19 0.06
C VAL A 86 -7.12 2.68 -0.11
N SER A 87 -5.93 3.12 0.32
CA SER A 87 -5.52 4.53 0.26
C SER A 87 -4.01 4.67 0.21
N LEU A 88 -3.51 5.81 -0.29
CA LEU A 88 -2.10 6.18 -0.25
C LEU A 88 -1.91 7.34 0.73
N HIS A 89 -0.98 7.20 1.65
CA HIS A 89 -0.59 8.24 2.59
C HIS A 89 0.84 8.68 2.28
N VAL A 90 0.97 9.91 1.78
CA VAL A 90 2.26 10.55 1.56
C VAL A 90 2.60 11.34 2.83
N GLN A 91 3.54 10.85 3.63
CA GLN A 91 4.16 11.67 4.67
C GLN A 91 5.14 12.60 3.97
N HIS A 92 4.63 13.76 3.54
CA HIS A 92 5.46 14.81 2.98
C HIS A 92 6.60 15.10 3.96
N ASP A 93 7.84 14.74 3.60
CA ASP A 93 9.10 15.16 4.23
C ASP A 93 9.34 16.69 4.12
N LYS A 94 8.29 17.50 4.32
CA LYS A 94 8.34 18.96 4.44
C LYS A 94 8.59 19.43 5.88
N ALA A 95 8.72 18.52 6.85
CA ALA A 95 9.15 18.88 8.20
C ALA A 95 10.68 19.01 8.35
N TYR A 96 11.48 18.48 7.40
CA TYR A 96 12.94 18.43 7.53
C TYR A 96 13.69 18.95 6.30
N ARG A 97 13.38 20.17 5.87
CA ARG A 97 14.41 21.05 5.29
C ARG A 97 14.75 22.12 6.33
N ARG A 98 15.82 21.91 7.08
CA ARG A 98 16.63 22.98 7.67
C ARG A 98 18.01 22.89 7.03
#